data_AF-A0A537UKY5-F1
#
_entry.id   AF-A0A537UKY5-F1
#
_cell.length_a   1.000
_cell.length_b   1.000
_cell.length_c   1.000
_cell.angle_alpha   90.00
_cell.angle_beta   90.00
_cell.angle_gamma   90.00
#
_symmetry.space_group_name_H-M   'P 1'
#
loop_
_entity.id
_entity.type
_entity.pdbx_description
1 polymer ?
#
loop_
_entity_poly.entity_id
_entity_poly.type
_entity_poly.pdbx_seq_one_letter_code
_entity_poly.pdbx_strand_id
1 'polypeptide(L)' 'TCAASRAGIFAIGDIAFYPGKLKLILSGFAEAALAAHAIHPLVHPGEALHFEYSTTKGLPGR' A
#
# COMPACT_ATOMS: atom_id res chain seq x y z
N THR A 1 1.56 -2.77 7.49
CA THR A 1 2.48 -1.96 6.67
C THR A 1 3.02 -2.70 5.46
N CYS A 2 2.99 -4.05 5.41
CA CYS A 2 3.59 -4.84 4.32
C CYS A 2 5.11 -4.63 4.16
N ALA A 3 5.77 -4.10 5.19
CA ALA A 3 7.21 -3.90 5.22
C ALA A 3 7.92 -5.25 5.38
N ALA A 4 8.98 -5.46 4.60
CA ALA A 4 9.86 -6.60 4.71
C ALA A 4 10.90 -6.39 5.83
N SER A 5 11.74 -7.40 6.07
CA SER A 5 12.84 -7.32 7.04
C SER A 5 13.90 -6.26 6.67
N ARG A 6 14.04 -5.95 5.38
CA ARG A 6 14.92 -4.88 4.90
C ARG A 6 14.14 -3.57 4.80
N ALA A 7 14.64 -2.54 5.49
CA ALA A 7 14.05 -1.21 5.48
C ALA A 7 13.91 -0.67 4.04
N GLY A 8 12.76 -0.03 3.76
CA GLY A 8 12.43 0.49 2.44
C GLY A 8 11.95 -0.56 1.43
N ILE A 9 11.95 -1.85 1.79
CA ILE A 9 11.42 -2.92 0.94
C ILE A 9 10.06 -3.38 1.47
N PHE A 10 9.11 -3.57 0.54
CA PHE A 10 7.75 -3.99 0.84
C PHE A 10 7.38 -5.18 -0.04
N ALA A 11 6.50 -6.06 0.46
CA ALA A 11 6.03 -7.25 -0.25
C ALA A 11 4.50 -7.40 -0.10
N ILE A 12 3.82 -7.68 -1.20
CA ILE A 12 2.35 -7.82 -1.29
C ILE A 12 1.99 -8.99 -2.21
N GLY A 13 0.75 -9.45 -2.18
CA GLY A 13 0.27 -10.54 -3.04
C GLY A 13 0.98 -11.86 -2.75
N ASP A 14 0.96 -12.78 -3.71
CA ASP A 14 1.40 -14.17 -3.51
C ASP A 14 2.84 -14.35 -3.01
N ILE A 15 3.71 -13.34 -3.20
CA ILE A 15 5.10 -13.34 -2.70
C ILE A 15 5.20 -13.00 -1.21
N ALA A 16 4.21 -12.33 -0.62
CA ALA A 16 4.24 -11.97 0.80
C ALA A 16 3.85 -13.15 1.70
N PHE A 17 4.50 -13.26 2.85
CA PHE A 17 4.28 -14.35 3.79
C PHE A 17 4.01 -13.83 5.21
N TYR A 18 2.94 -14.33 5.82
CA TYR A 18 2.61 -14.16 7.23
C TYR A 18 1.59 -15.23 7.66
N PRO A 19 1.47 -15.53 8.96
CA PRO A 19 0.51 -16.53 9.46
C PRO A 19 -0.92 -16.21 9.02
N GLY A 20 -1.59 -17.15 8.36
CA GLY A 20 -2.97 -16.99 7.89
C GLY A 20 -3.15 -16.22 6.58
N LYS A 21 -2.07 -15.92 5.83
CA LYS A 21 -2.16 -15.35 4.49
C LYS A 21 -3.03 -16.22 3.57
N LEU A 22 -4.13 -15.65 3.07
CA LEU A 22 -4.89 -16.21 1.96
C LEU A 22 -4.33 -15.69 0.63
N LYS A 23 -4.02 -16.59 -0.30
CA LYS A 23 -3.57 -16.27 -1.66
C LYS A 23 -4.77 -15.98 -2.57
N LEU A 24 -5.31 -14.77 -2.44
CA LEU A 24 -6.47 -14.31 -3.18
C LEU A 24 -6.13 -13.00 -3.90
N ILE A 25 -6.78 -12.76 -5.04
CA ILE A 25 -6.66 -11.47 -5.73
C ILE A 25 -7.10 -10.32 -4.81
N LEU A 26 -8.18 -10.52 -4.05
CA LEU A 26 -8.69 -9.55 -3.07
C LEU A 26 -7.63 -9.19 -2.01
N SER A 27 -6.94 -10.17 -1.43
CA SER A 27 -5.94 -9.89 -0.40
C SER A 27 -4.75 -9.14 -0.99
N GLY A 28 -4.33 -9.48 -2.20
CA GLY A 28 -3.28 -8.75 -2.92
C GLY A 28 -3.60 -7.27 -3.11
N PHE A 29 -4.83 -6.92 -3.51
CA PHE A 29 -5.22 -5.51 -3.66
C PHE A 29 -5.31 -4.76 -2.33
N ALA A 30 -5.81 -5.40 -1.27
CA ALA A 30 -5.86 -4.79 0.05
C ALA A 30 -4.44 -4.49 0.58
N GLU A 31 -3.51 -5.40 0.37
CA GLU A 31 -2.10 -5.22 0.73
C GLU A 31 -1.42 -4.15 -0.11
N ALA A 32 -1.73 -4.06 -1.40
CA ALA A 32 -1.21 -3.02 -2.27
C ALA A 32 -1.58 -1.62 -1.75
N ALA A 33 -2.84 -1.42 -1.35
CA ALA A 33 -3.29 -0.17 -0.76
C ALA A 33 -2.52 0.16 0.54
N LEU A 34 -2.39 -0.81 1.44
CA LEU A 34 -1.67 -0.64 2.70
C LEU A 34 -0.18 -0.34 2.48
N ALA A 35 0.47 -1.01 1.52
CA ALA A 35 1.86 -0.79 1.19
C ALA A 35 2.08 0.61 0.61
N ALA A 36 1.25 1.04 -0.35
CA ALA A 36 1.35 2.37 -0.95
C ALA A 36 1.21 3.49 0.10
N HIS A 37 0.25 3.35 1.01
CA HIS A 37 0.09 4.26 2.14
C HIS A 37 1.30 4.32 3.07
N ALA A 38 1.92 3.17 3.37
CA ALA A 38 3.11 3.10 4.21
C ALA A 38 4.37 3.64 3.51
N ILE A 39 4.45 3.51 2.17
CA ILE A 39 5.57 3.99 1.35
C ILE A 39 5.53 5.51 1.17
N HIS A 40 4.35 6.12 1.08
CA HIS A 40 4.20 7.56 0.81
C HIS A 40 5.12 8.46 1.65
N PRO A 41 5.12 8.40 3.00
CA PRO A 41 5.98 9.27 3.81
C PRO A 41 7.48 8.98 3.65
N LEU A 42 7.86 7.80 3.14
CA LEU A 42 9.26 7.44 2.86
C LEU A 42 9.76 8.06 1.56
N VAL A 43 8.89 8.15 0.55
CA VAL A 43 9.21 8.71 -0.77
C VAL A 43 9.00 10.23 -0.80
N HIS A 44 8.04 10.74 -0.03
CA HIS A 44 7.68 12.15 0.07
C HIS A 44 7.86 12.66 1.52
N PRO A 45 9.11 12.76 2.02
CA PRO A 45 9.36 13.21 3.38
C PRO A 45 8.90 14.67 3.57
N GLY A 46 8.09 14.92 4.60
CA GLY A 46 7.55 16.24 4.92
C GLY A 46 6.24 16.59 4.21
N GLU A 47 5.77 15.75 3.29
CA GLU A 47 4.46 15.91 2.66
C GLU A 47 3.42 15.08 3.42
N ALA A 48 2.44 15.75 4.03
CA ALA A 48 1.33 15.07 4.67
C ALA A 48 0.46 14.41 3.59
N LEU A 49 0.22 13.10 3.72
CA LEU A 49 -0.70 12.40 2.83
C LEU A 49 -2.14 12.82 3.15
N HIS A 50 -2.69 13.71 2.33
CA HIS A 50 -4.10 14.05 2.36
C HIS A 50 -4.90 12.92 1.71
N PHE A 51 -5.38 11.99 2.53
CA PHE A 51 -6.24 10.92 2.06
C PHE A 51 -7.62 11.47 1.70
N GLU A 52 -8.08 11.16 0.48
CA GLU A 52 -9.38 11.54 -0.03
C GLU A 52 -10.07 10.32 -0.63
N TYR A 53 -11.39 10.23 -0.47
CA TYR A 53 -12.17 9.22 -1.16
C TYR A 53 -12.09 9.46 -2.67
N SER A 54 -11.87 8.39 -3.44
CA SER A 54 -11.78 8.47 -4.90
C SER A 54 -13.05 9.05 -5.54
N THR A 55 -14.20 8.90 -4.89
CA THR A 55 -15.49 9.48 -5.32
C THR A 55 -15.55 11.00 -5.16
N THR A 56 -14.72 11.58 -4.27
CA THR A 56 -14.66 13.03 -4.01
C THR A 56 -13.52 13.69 -4.77
N LYS A 57 -12.42 12.97 -5.01
CA LYS A 57 -11.20 13.49 -5.64
C LYS A 57 -11.36 13.84 -7.13
N GLY A 58 -12.42 13.37 -7.80
CA GLY A 58 -12.63 13.56 -9.24
C GLY A 58 -11.88 12.53 -10.10
N LEU A 59 -11.87 12.72 -11.42
CA LEU A 59 -11.23 11.78 -12.36
C LEU A 59 -9.70 11.88 -12.25
N PRO A 60 -8.97 10.76 -12.02
CA PRO A 60 -7.51 10.78 -12.01
C PRO A 60 -6.95 11.30 -13.34
N GLY A 61 -6.08 12.30 -13.29
CA GLY A 61 -5.33 12.80 -14.46
C GLY A 61 -6.09 13.74 -15.39
N ARG A 62 -7.22 14.31 -14.95
CA ARG A 62 -7.94 15.38 -15.65
C ARG A 62 -8.09 16.61 -14.78
#